data_AF-A0A9E3D4Q4-F1
#
_entry.id   AF-A0A9E3D4Q4-F1
#
_cell.length_a   1.000
_cell.length_b   1.000
_cell.length_c   1.000
_cell.angle_alpha   90.00
_cell.angle_beta   90.00
_cell.angle_gamma   90.00
#
_symmetry.space_group_name_H-M   'P 1'
#
loop_
_entity.id
_entity.type
_entity.pdbx_description
1 polymer ?
#
loop_
_entity_poly.entity_id
_entity_poly.type
_entity_poly.pdbx_seq_one_letter_code
_entity_poly.pdbx_strand_id
1 'polypeptide(L)' 'MNSVPSPATPQAIARGAALLRAGRLVAFPTETVYGLGADATNDRAVAAIFAA' A
#
# COMPACT_ATOMS: atom_id res chain seq x y z
N MET A 1 -15.56 -17.65 15.71
CA MET A 1 -15.30 -16.90 14.45
C MET A 1 -14.44 -15.69 14.79
N ASN A 2 -13.19 -15.62 14.34
CA ASN A 2 -12.32 -14.48 14.63
C ASN A 2 -12.51 -13.43 13.53
N SER A 3 -13.15 -12.30 13.86
CA SER A 3 -13.28 -11.16 12.96
C SER A 3 -11.91 -10.56 12.70
N VAL A 4 -11.36 -10.77 11.50
CA VAL A 4 -10.14 -10.07 11.08
C VAL A 4 -10.50 -8.58 10.97
N PRO A 5 -9.80 -7.69 11.70
CA PRO A 5 -10.09 -6.26 11.64
C PRO A 5 -9.95 -5.73 10.21
N SER A 6 -10.82 -4.80 9.82
CA SER A 6 -10.80 -4.23 8.47
C SER A 6 -9.41 -3.61 8.18
N PRO A 7 -8.73 -4.03 7.10
CA PRO A 7 -7.41 -3.50 6.73
C PRO A 7 -7.45 -2.00 6.36
N ALA A 8 -8.63 -1.44 6.10
CA ALA A 8 -8.84 -0.04 5.75
C ALA A 8 -9.25 0.82 6.96
N THR A 9 -8.67 0.59 8.14
CA THR A 9 -8.85 1.51 9.28
C THR A 9 -8.20 2.87 8.98
N PRO A 10 -8.68 3.98 9.57
CA PRO A 10 -8.05 5.28 9.40
C PRO A 10 -6.55 5.28 9.76
N GLN A 11 -6.15 4.52 10.78
CA GLN A 11 -4.73 4.39 11.17
C GLN A 11 -3.92 3.63 10.11
N ALA A 12 -4.46 2.55 9.56
CA ALA A 12 -3.80 1.79 8.50
C ALA A 12 -3.64 2.62 7.22
N ILE A 13 -4.67 3.39 6.86
CA ILE A 13 -4.63 4.31 5.71
C ILE A 13 -3.57 5.40 5.93
N ALA A 14 -3.56 6.04 7.11
CA ALA A 14 -2.57 7.06 7.44
C ALA A 14 -1.14 6.51 7.38
N ARG A 15 -0.92 5.29 7.89
CA ARG A 15 0.36 4.60 7.81
C ARG A 15 0.76 4.28 6.38
N GLY A 16 -0.16 3.75 5.57
CA GLY A 16 0.07 3.47 4.15
C GLY A 16 0.46 4.74 3.38
N ALA A 17 -0.26 5.85 3.61
CA ALA A 17 0.04 7.13 2.99
C ALA A 17 1.42 7.68 3.41
N ALA A 18 1.83 7.49 4.67
CA ALA A 18 3.17 7.87 5.12
C ALA A 18 4.27 7.03 4.45
N LEU A 19 4.03 5.72 4.27
CA LEU A 19 4.95 4.82 3.58
C LEU A 19 5.10 5.17 2.10
N LEU A 20 4.00 5.43 1.39
CA LEU A 20 4.04 5.86 -0.01
C LEU A 20 4.85 7.16 -0.17
N ARG A 21 4.61 8.17 0.67
CA ARG A 21 5.39 9.43 0.67
C ARG A 21 6.88 9.23 0.99
N ALA A 22 7.21 8.21 1.76
CA ALA A 22 8.60 7.83 2.04
C ALA A 22 9.23 7.00 0.90
N GLY A 23 8.55 6.84 -0.25
CA GLY A 23 9.01 6.04 -1.38
C GLY A 23 8.98 4.53 -1.15
N ARG A 24 8.21 4.06 -0.17
CA ARG A 24 8.06 2.63 0.16
C ARG A 24 6.87 2.03 -0.59
N LEU A 25 6.95 0.73 -0.84
CA LEU A 25 5.85 -0.04 -1.41
C LEU A 25 4.82 -0.40 -0.34
N VAL A 26 3.54 -0.39 -0.71
CA VAL A 26 2.42 -0.72 0.18
C VAL A 26 1.49 -1.70 -0.52
N ALA A 27 1.23 -2.85 0.11
CA ALA A 27 0.18 -3.76 -0.33
C ALA A 27 -1.17 -3.35 0.30
N PHE A 28 -2.23 -3.34 -0.51
CA PHE A 28 -3.58 -3.02 -0.04
C PHE A 28 -4.64 -3.88 -0.74
N PRO A 29 -5.75 -4.21 -0.05
CA PRO A 29 -6.81 -5.01 -0.63
C PRO A 29 -7.64 -4.20 -1.61
N THR A 30 -8.18 -4.88 -2.61
CA THR A 30 -9.26 -4.39 -3.48
C THR A 30 -10.40 -5.42 -3.50
N GLU A 31 -11.48 -5.15 -4.23
CA GLU A 31 -12.56 -6.13 -4.42
C GLU A 31 -12.06 -7.41 -5.12
N THR A 32 -11.14 -7.26 -6.09
CA THR A 32 -10.70 -8.39 -6.93
C THR A 32 -9.45 -9.07 -6.40
N VAL A 33 -8.40 -8.30 -6.08
CA VAL A 33 -7.07 -8.80 -5.71
C VAL A 33 -6.35 -7.86 -4.75
N TYR A 34 -5.25 -8.31 -4.15
CA TYR A 34 -4.33 -7.37 -3.50
C TYR A 34 -3.51 -6.62 -4.56
N GLY A 35 -3.40 -5.31 -4.38
CA GLY A 35 -2.51 -4.45 -5.18
C GLY A 35 -1.24 -4.11 -4.42
N LEU A 36 -0.11 -4.04 -5.13
CA LEU A 36 1.14 -3.46 -4.64
C LEU A 36 1.30 -2.06 -5.24
N GLY A 37 1.26 -1.02 -4.40
CA GLY A 37 1.34 0.37 -4.82
C GLY A 37 2.62 1.08 -4.37
N ALA A 38 2.97 2.12 -5.12
CA ALA A 38 4.02 3.09 -4.84
C ALA A 38 3.51 4.50 -5.16
N ASP A 39 4.26 5.54 -4.76
CA ASP A 39 3.99 6.90 -5.20
C ASP A 39 4.24 7.04 -6.71
N ALA A 40 3.18 7.31 -7.47
CA ALA A 40 3.22 7.41 -8.93
C ALA A 40 4.01 8.63 -9.44
N THR A 41 4.30 9.61 -8.58
CA THR A 41 5.13 10.78 -8.91
C THR A 41 6.62 10.54 -8.67
N ASN A 42 6.99 9.37 -8.17
CA ASN A 42 8.36 8.99 -7.84
C ASN A 42 8.81 7.80 -8.69
N ASP A 43 9.55 8.08 -9.76
CA ASP A 43 10.03 7.06 -10.71
C ASP A 43 10.78 5.91 -10.03
N ARG A 44 11.55 6.19 -8.98
CA ARG A 44 12.30 5.15 -8.24
C ARG A 44 11.37 4.23 -7.46
N ALA A 45 10.32 4.79 -6.86
CA ALA A 45 9.32 4.01 -6.13
C ALA A 45 8.50 3.14 -7.10
N VAL A 46 8.16 3.66 -8.27
CA VAL A 46 7.51 2.89 -9.35
C VAL A 46 8.42 1.76 -9.84
N ALA A 47 9.70 2.04 -10.11
CA ALA A 47 10.65 1.01 -10.52
C ALA A 47 10.79 -0.12 -9.48
N ALA A 48 10.68 0.21 -8.19
CA ALA A 48 10.73 -0.78 -7.12
C ALA A 48 9.56 -1.79 -7.16
N ILE A 49 8.40 -1.44 -7.73
CA ILE A 49 7.28 -2.39 -7.93
C ILE A 49 7.71 -3.53 -8.87
N PHE A 50 8.46 -3.23 -9.93
CA PHE A 50 8.89 -4.21 -10.92
C PHE A 50 10.07 -5.08 -10.45
N ALA A 51 10.79 -4.64 -9.41
CA ALA A 51 11.90 -5.38 -8.83
C ALA A 51 11.49 -6.23 -7.61
N ALA A 52 10.24 -6.11 -7.16
CA ALA A 52 9.70 -6.76 -5.96
C ALA A 52 9.23 -8.20 -6.21
#